data_AF-A0A5A9N167-F1
#
_entry.id   AF-A0A5A9N167-F1
#
_cell.length_a   1.000
_cell.length_b   1.000
_cell.length_c   1.000
_cell.angle_alpha   90.00
_cell.angle_beta   90.00
_cell.angle_gamma   90.00
#
_symmetry.space_group_name_H-M   'P 1'
#
loop_
_entity.id
_entity.type
_entity.pdbx_description
1 polymer ?
#
loop_
_entity_poly.entity_id
_entity_poly.type
_entity_poly.pdbx_seq_one_letter_code
_entity_poly.pdbx_strand_id
1 'polypeptide(L)'
;MTLSLPESYNIGWMQTLDDHQFISDITIPGTHDTMALYGGPAAECQAWSLEDQLKAGIRYLDLRVFASEKKLYVMHGVIYEHSSFPKVLNTIKTFLSEFRSETVLVRVKPDLFDKSNVQVLIQNMIENDSDFWVQSLIPTMGDVRGKIVFVQKDRFKMGVPLLETDTKGDYEVTHVEDKENDIRENLRKANEYCGDDLQSSVVLTYSSGTGIGTLGGMFLTPNRIAKDINPWLYGYLAEGDGVTVITFTPNPESKWPLMCQILGNLCYSPVCSVAQKLKGKLTETQTALGIVQMIVGFICIMVGAILEGNNIFNDLMETKPPFWLGGVFLAIGIVCILAAKFPSPCLLVLAVSLNMASAGLAITAVALCSVDLARGSNQNCDYYDLSRYEDNQKQLTEICL
;
A
#
# COMPACT_ATOMS: atom_id res chain seq x y z
N MET A 1 11.11 -16.86 22.37
CA MET A 1 11.25 -15.38 22.39
C MET A 1 10.12 -14.83 23.24
N THR A 2 10.36 -13.93 24.19
CA THR A 2 9.27 -13.32 24.99
C THR A 2 8.68 -12.14 24.24
N LEU A 3 7.35 -12.07 24.20
CA LEU A 3 6.65 -10.94 23.60
C LEU A 3 6.94 -9.65 24.39
N SER A 4 7.23 -8.57 23.67
CA SER A 4 7.38 -7.22 24.24
C SER A 4 6.41 -6.30 23.52
N LEU A 5 5.43 -5.77 24.26
CA LEU A 5 4.42 -4.86 23.75
C LEU A 5 4.62 -3.48 24.40
N PRO A 6 4.43 -2.37 23.66
CA PRO A 6 4.44 -1.05 24.28
C PRO A 6 3.26 -0.89 25.25
N GLU A 7 3.41 -0.06 26.27
CA GLU A 7 2.35 0.15 27.29
C GLU A 7 1.02 0.64 26.69
N SER A 8 1.08 1.35 25.55
CA SER A 8 -0.10 1.83 24.84
C SER A 8 -0.80 0.76 23.99
N TYR A 9 -0.27 -0.46 23.92
CA TYR A 9 -0.84 -1.52 23.10
C TYR A 9 -2.11 -2.08 23.73
N ASN A 10 -3.21 -2.05 22.99
CA ASN A 10 -4.46 -2.67 23.43
C ASN A 10 -4.55 -4.11 22.91
N ILE A 11 -4.49 -5.09 23.82
CA ILE A 11 -4.64 -6.51 23.51
C ILE A 11 -6.07 -6.80 23.01
N GLY A 12 -7.09 -6.19 23.62
CA GLY A 12 -8.50 -6.37 23.29
C GLY A 12 -8.93 -5.44 22.15
N TRP A 13 -8.35 -5.62 20.96
CA TRP A 13 -8.59 -4.71 19.84
C TRP A 13 -9.99 -4.85 19.22
N MET A 14 -10.64 -6.02 19.34
CA MET A 14 -11.99 -6.22 18.79
C MET A 14 -13.08 -5.51 19.61
N GLN A 15 -12.75 -4.93 20.77
CA GLN A 15 -13.71 -4.20 21.62
C GLN A 15 -14.34 -2.98 20.93
N THR A 16 -13.68 -2.43 19.90
CA THR A 16 -14.16 -1.24 19.16
C THR A 16 -15.02 -1.59 17.96
N LEU A 17 -15.16 -2.87 17.62
CA LEU A 17 -15.99 -3.34 16.50
C LEU A 17 -17.48 -3.30 16.88
N ASP A 18 -18.35 -3.03 15.93
CA ASP A 18 -19.81 -3.05 16.13
C ASP A 18 -20.30 -4.50 16.29
N ASP A 19 -21.19 -4.75 17.25
CA ASP A 19 -21.80 -6.06 17.48
C ASP A 19 -22.61 -6.55 16.27
N HIS A 20 -23.13 -5.64 15.44
CA HIS A 20 -23.87 -5.97 14.23
C HIS A 20 -22.98 -6.27 13.01
N GLN A 21 -21.67 -5.99 13.09
CA GLN A 21 -20.75 -6.26 11.99
C GLN A 21 -20.52 -7.77 11.84
N PHE A 22 -20.57 -8.30 10.61
CA PHE A 22 -20.23 -9.69 10.36
C PHE A 22 -18.74 -9.95 10.50
N ILE A 23 -18.36 -11.14 10.99
CA ILE A 23 -16.94 -11.50 11.09
C ILE A 23 -16.24 -11.59 9.72
N SER A 24 -17.00 -11.81 8.63
CA SER A 24 -16.50 -11.81 7.26
C SER A 24 -16.06 -10.41 6.80
N ASP A 25 -16.54 -9.36 7.45
CA ASP A 25 -16.31 -7.96 7.07
C ASP A 25 -15.12 -7.36 7.84
N ILE A 26 -14.42 -8.18 8.63
CA ILE A 26 -13.31 -7.76 9.48
C ILE A 26 -12.02 -8.39 8.95
N THR A 27 -11.01 -7.56 8.71
CA THR A 27 -9.66 -8.04 8.42
C THR A 27 -9.02 -8.58 9.71
N ILE A 28 -8.90 -9.90 9.81
CA ILE A 28 -8.39 -10.58 11.00
C ILE A 28 -6.99 -11.13 10.73
N PRO A 29 -5.96 -10.75 11.51
CA PRO A 29 -4.64 -11.35 11.41
C PRO A 29 -4.64 -12.79 11.95
N GLY A 30 -3.88 -13.65 11.26
CA GLY A 30 -3.81 -15.07 11.56
C GLY A 30 -2.40 -15.66 11.49
N THR A 31 -2.25 -16.88 12.01
CA THR A 31 -0.98 -17.63 11.91
C THR A 31 -1.17 -18.95 11.17
N HIS A 32 -0.29 -19.20 10.19
CA HIS A 32 -0.17 -20.49 9.49
C HIS A 32 0.54 -21.51 10.37
N ASP A 33 -0.01 -22.73 10.45
CA ASP A 33 0.47 -23.81 11.33
C ASP A 33 0.84 -23.24 12.72
N THR A 34 -0.16 -22.68 13.39
CA THR A 34 -0.05 -21.84 14.61
C THR A 34 0.86 -22.40 15.71
N MET A 35 0.95 -23.72 15.81
CA MET A 35 1.73 -24.40 16.83
C MET A 35 3.08 -24.94 16.32
N ALA A 36 3.46 -24.70 15.06
CA ALA A 36 4.74 -25.11 14.47
C ALA A 36 5.91 -24.31 15.06
N LEU A 37 6.25 -24.64 16.31
CA LEU A 37 7.29 -24.04 17.12
C LEU A 37 8.56 -24.91 17.17
N TYR A 38 8.45 -26.15 16.67
CA TYR A 38 9.51 -27.15 16.70
C TYR A 38 9.73 -27.77 15.33
N GLY A 39 10.78 -28.58 15.20
CA GLY A 39 11.11 -29.27 13.95
C GLY A 39 12.23 -28.63 13.12
N GLY A 40 12.83 -27.54 13.61
CA GLY A 40 13.96 -26.87 13.00
C GLY A 40 13.58 -25.93 11.85
N PRO A 41 14.57 -25.29 11.20
CA PRO A 41 14.34 -24.18 10.27
C PRO A 41 13.45 -24.51 9.07
N ALA A 42 13.27 -25.79 8.74
CA ALA A 42 12.44 -26.23 7.64
C ALA A 42 10.94 -26.33 7.98
N ALA A 43 10.62 -26.53 9.25
CA ALA A 43 9.26 -26.78 9.73
C ALA A 43 8.75 -25.72 10.72
N GLU A 44 9.64 -25.00 11.41
CA GLU A 44 9.25 -23.94 12.33
C GLU A 44 8.65 -22.75 11.56
N CYS A 45 7.37 -22.46 11.83
CA CYS A 45 6.65 -21.33 11.26
C CYS A 45 6.43 -20.20 12.26
N GLN A 46 6.45 -20.50 13.57
CA GLN A 46 6.11 -19.57 14.63
C GLN A 46 7.25 -19.42 15.64
N ALA A 47 7.37 -18.23 16.24
CA ALA A 47 8.40 -17.93 17.25
C ALA A 47 7.83 -17.68 18.66
N TRP A 48 6.52 -17.47 18.74
CA TRP A 48 5.79 -17.10 19.96
C TRP A 48 4.88 -18.22 20.41
N SER A 49 4.73 -18.35 21.74
CA SER A 49 3.73 -19.22 22.32
C SER A 49 2.32 -18.83 21.84
N LEU A 50 1.36 -19.75 21.92
CA LEU A 50 -0.03 -19.42 21.58
C LEU A 50 -0.58 -18.25 22.39
N GLU A 51 -0.23 -18.16 23.67
CA GLU A 51 -0.63 -17.05 24.53
C GLU A 51 -0.06 -15.71 24.04
N ASP A 52 1.22 -15.69 23.67
CA ASP A 52 1.87 -14.51 23.13
C ASP A 52 1.30 -14.12 21.76
N GLN A 53 0.97 -15.09 20.89
CA GLN A 53 0.30 -14.81 19.61
C GLN A 53 -1.05 -14.11 19.82
N LEU A 54 -1.87 -14.62 20.76
CA LEU A 54 -3.14 -14.01 21.13
C LEU A 54 -2.95 -12.61 21.72
N LYS A 55 -1.98 -12.42 22.62
CA LYS A 55 -1.64 -11.10 23.18
C LYS A 55 -1.13 -10.12 22.12
N ALA A 56 -0.46 -10.60 21.07
CA ALA A 56 0.00 -9.80 19.93
C ALA A 56 -1.10 -9.48 18.91
N GLY A 57 -2.35 -9.88 19.16
CA GLY A 57 -3.52 -9.51 18.34
C GLY A 57 -3.98 -10.57 17.34
N ILE A 58 -3.34 -11.74 17.27
CA ILE A 58 -3.76 -12.84 16.38
C ILE A 58 -5.13 -13.38 16.82
N ARG A 59 -6.06 -13.54 15.87
CA ARG A 59 -7.41 -14.07 16.12
C ARG A 59 -7.84 -15.15 15.13
N TYR A 60 -7.02 -15.50 14.15
CA TYR A 60 -7.22 -16.67 13.30
C TYR A 60 -6.06 -17.67 13.49
N LEU A 61 -6.39 -18.92 13.83
CA LEU A 61 -5.44 -19.98 14.12
C LEU A 61 -5.64 -21.15 13.16
N ASP A 62 -4.55 -21.59 12.55
CA ASP A 62 -4.51 -22.72 11.63
C ASP A 62 -3.81 -23.92 12.29
N LEU A 63 -4.58 -24.94 12.63
CA LEU A 63 -4.11 -26.09 13.41
C LEU A 63 -4.23 -27.38 12.62
N ARG A 64 -3.11 -28.09 12.45
CA ARG A 64 -3.13 -29.47 11.99
C ARG A 64 -3.28 -30.42 13.17
N VAL A 65 -4.29 -31.26 13.09
CA VAL A 65 -4.70 -32.13 14.20
C VAL A 65 -4.69 -33.57 13.75
N PHE A 66 -4.03 -34.42 14.53
CA PHE A 66 -3.95 -35.86 14.32
C PHE A 66 -4.66 -36.60 15.45
N ALA A 67 -5.49 -37.57 15.08
CA ALA A 67 -6.19 -38.45 16.02
C ALA A 67 -5.42 -39.76 16.20
N SER A 68 -5.09 -40.10 17.45
CA SER A 68 -4.53 -41.40 17.81
C SER A 68 -5.00 -41.82 19.19
N GLU A 69 -5.45 -43.08 19.32
CA GLU A 69 -5.94 -43.66 20.58
C GLU A 69 -6.97 -42.76 21.31
N LYS A 70 -7.92 -42.18 20.56
CA LYS A 70 -8.95 -41.23 21.06
C LYS A 70 -8.40 -39.91 21.62
N LYS A 71 -7.12 -39.61 21.42
CA LYS A 71 -6.49 -38.33 21.75
C LYS A 71 -6.24 -37.52 20.49
N LEU A 72 -6.22 -36.20 20.65
CA LEU A 72 -5.97 -35.25 19.57
C LEU A 72 -4.65 -34.52 19.82
N TYR A 73 -3.72 -34.70 18.89
CA TYR A 73 -2.37 -34.12 18.93
C TYR A 73 -2.24 -33.02 17.88
N VAL A 74 -1.49 -31.98 18.20
CA VAL A 74 -1.17 -30.92 17.23
C VAL A 74 0.14 -31.27 16.54
N MET A 75 0.12 -31.22 15.21
CA MET A 75 1.22 -31.68 14.37
C MET A 75 1.63 -30.60 13.37
N HIS A 76 2.78 -30.77 12.73
CA HIS A 76 3.13 -30.15 11.46
C HIS A 76 3.68 -31.24 10.53
N GLY A 77 2.79 -31.82 9.71
CA GLY A 77 3.12 -33.04 8.97
C GLY A 77 3.35 -34.21 9.93
N VAL A 78 4.57 -34.75 9.96
CA VAL A 78 4.94 -35.86 10.87
C VAL A 78 5.54 -35.38 12.21
N ILE A 79 5.72 -34.07 12.38
CA ILE A 79 6.37 -33.49 13.56
C ILE A 79 5.31 -33.21 14.62
N TYR A 80 5.56 -33.67 15.84
CA TYR A 80 4.69 -33.40 16.99
C TYR A 80 5.08 -32.08 17.65
N GLU A 81 4.12 -31.16 17.77
CA GLU A 81 4.37 -29.81 18.29
C GLU A 81 4.28 -29.70 19.82
N HIS A 82 4.51 -30.82 20.51
CA HIS A 82 4.52 -30.89 21.98
C HIS A 82 3.23 -30.36 22.66
N SER A 83 2.10 -30.39 21.95
CA SER A 83 0.81 -29.91 22.43
C SER A 83 -0.36 -30.77 21.96
N SER A 84 -1.41 -30.84 22.78
CA SER A 84 -2.67 -31.49 22.44
C SER A 84 -3.72 -30.45 22.05
N PHE A 85 -4.69 -30.86 21.21
CA PHE A 85 -5.78 -29.97 20.81
C PHE A 85 -6.60 -29.44 22.01
N PRO A 86 -6.96 -30.26 23.02
CA PRO A 86 -7.60 -29.74 24.25
C PRO A 86 -6.81 -28.65 24.96
N LYS A 87 -5.47 -28.80 25.02
CA LYS A 87 -4.60 -27.80 25.66
C LYS A 87 -4.66 -26.46 24.91
N VAL A 88 -4.63 -26.51 23.58
CA VAL A 88 -4.79 -25.33 22.72
C VAL A 88 -6.14 -24.65 22.97
N LEU A 89 -7.24 -25.40 22.96
CA LEU A 89 -8.58 -24.86 23.23
C LEU A 89 -8.66 -24.22 24.62
N ASN A 90 -8.06 -24.84 25.64
CA ASN A 90 -8.05 -24.29 26.99
C ASN A 90 -7.27 -22.97 27.08
N THR A 91 -6.13 -22.84 26.38
CA THR A 91 -5.40 -21.57 26.29
C THR A 91 -6.26 -20.48 25.65
N ILE A 92 -6.97 -20.81 24.56
CA ILE A 92 -7.87 -19.85 23.89
C ILE A 92 -9.03 -19.46 24.81
N LYS A 93 -9.68 -20.41 25.49
CA LYS A 93 -10.75 -20.13 26.46
C LYS A 93 -10.27 -19.25 27.60
N THR A 94 -9.05 -19.48 28.10
CA THR A 94 -8.45 -18.65 29.15
C THR A 94 -8.28 -17.22 28.67
N PHE A 95 -7.73 -17.03 27.46
CA PHE A 95 -7.61 -15.72 26.83
C PHE A 95 -8.96 -15.02 26.64
N LEU A 96 -9.95 -15.72 26.06
CA LEU A 96 -11.31 -15.18 25.85
C LEU A 96 -12.03 -14.89 27.18
N SER A 97 -11.64 -15.56 28.26
CA SER A 97 -12.21 -15.30 29.59
C SER A 97 -11.74 -13.96 30.18
N GLU A 98 -10.52 -13.55 29.85
CA GLU A 98 -9.89 -12.28 30.22
C GLU A 98 -10.32 -11.16 29.26
N PHE A 99 -10.34 -11.43 27.96
CA PHE A 99 -10.69 -10.49 26.90
C PHE A 99 -12.02 -10.87 26.24
N ARG A 100 -13.12 -10.64 26.98
CA ARG A 100 -14.48 -11.05 26.60
C ARG A 100 -15.00 -10.40 25.31
N SER A 101 -14.42 -9.28 24.88
CA SER A 101 -14.75 -8.62 23.62
C SER A 101 -14.29 -9.40 22.39
N GLU A 102 -13.30 -10.27 22.55
CA GLU A 102 -12.61 -10.92 21.44
C GLU A 102 -13.33 -12.20 21.01
N THR A 103 -13.01 -12.67 19.81
CA THR A 103 -13.40 -13.99 19.30
C THR A 103 -12.20 -14.61 18.60
N VAL A 104 -12.07 -15.94 18.61
CA VAL A 104 -10.93 -16.61 17.96
C VAL A 104 -11.44 -17.63 16.95
N LEU A 105 -11.07 -17.43 15.70
CA LEU A 105 -11.35 -18.34 14.61
C LEU A 105 -10.30 -19.46 14.63
N VAL A 106 -10.76 -20.71 14.62
CA VAL A 106 -9.90 -21.89 14.65
C VAL A 106 -10.21 -22.78 13.46
N ARG A 107 -9.27 -22.85 12.53
CA ARG A 107 -9.29 -23.83 11.47
C ARG A 107 -8.64 -25.11 11.93
N VAL A 108 -9.35 -26.23 11.73
CA VAL A 108 -8.83 -27.57 11.99
C VAL A 108 -8.55 -28.25 10.65
N LYS A 109 -7.29 -28.66 10.45
CA LYS A 109 -6.83 -29.48 9.32
C LYS A 109 -6.53 -30.89 9.82
N PRO A 110 -7.42 -31.88 9.59
CA PRO A 110 -7.10 -33.26 9.90
C PRO A 110 -5.85 -33.76 9.15
N ASP A 111 -4.82 -34.17 9.88
CA ASP A 111 -3.53 -34.58 9.33
C ASP A 111 -3.24 -36.07 9.54
N LEU A 112 -2.26 -36.61 8.81
CA LEU A 112 -1.84 -38.01 8.80
C LEU A 112 -3.00 -38.98 8.46
N PHE A 113 -3.09 -40.09 9.18
CA PHE A 113 -4.12 -41.12 9.01
C PHE A 113 -5.32 -40.87 9.93
N ASP A 114 -6.43 -41.58 9.66
CA ASP A 114 -7.69 -41.48 10.43
C ASP A 114 -8.30 -40.07 10.53
N LYS A 115 -8.16 -39.30 9.44
CA LYS A 115 -8.64 -37.92 9.32
C LYS A 115 -10.14 -37.74 9.65
N SER A 116 -10.95 -38.77 9.43
CA SER A 116 -12.38 -38.78 9.75
C SER A 116 -12.67 -38.75 11.25
N ASN A 117 -11.82 -39.38 12.05
CA ASN A 117 -12.01 -39.49 13.49
C ASN A 117 -11.69 -38.19 14.24
N VAL A 118 -10.86 -37.33 13.65
CA VAL A 118 -10.55 -35.99 14.19
C VAL A 118 -11.85 -35.20 14.44
N GLN A 119 -12.75 -35.12 13.45
CA GLN A 119 -14.00 -34.38 13.61
C GLN A 119 -14.90 -35.02 14.69
N VAL A 120 -15.03 -36.35 14.69
CA VAL A 120 -15.87 -37.07 15.68
C VAL A 120 -15.38 -36.83 17.10
N LEU A 121 -14.07 -36.92 17.34
CA LEU A 121 -13.50 -36.68 18.67
C LEU A 121 -13.67 -35.22 19.11
N ILE A 122 -13.53 -34.26 18.19
CA ILE A 122 -13.77 -32.84 18.50
C ILE A 122 -15.25 -32.62 18.83
N GLN A 123 -16.18 -33.15 18.03
CA GLN A 123 -17.62 -33.04 18.27
C GLN A 123 -18.01 -33.54 19.66
N ASN A 124 -17.53 -34.72 20.05
CA ASN A 124 -17.79 -35.28 21.38
C ASN A 124 -17.15 -34.44 22.51
N MET A 125 -16.01 -33.81 22.24
CA MET A 125 -15.28 -33.02 23.23
C MET A 125 -15.98 -31.69 23.56
N ILE A 126 -16.60 -31.07 22.56
CA ILE A 126 -17.27 -29.77 22.69
C ILE A 126 -18.79 -29.88 22.77
N GLU A 127 -19.31 -31.11 22.95
CA GLU A 127 -20.74 -31.36 23.04
C GLU A 127 -21.35 -30.55 24.20
N ASN A 128 -22.39 -29.77 23.90
CA ASN A 128 -23.08 -28.86 24.83
C ASN A 128 -22.23 -27.69 25.38
N ASP A 129 -21.08 -27.40 24.77
CA ASP A 129 -20.25 -26.26 25.15
C ASP A 129 -20.62 -25.02 24.34
N SER A 130 -21.29 -24.06 25.00
CA SER A 130 -21.78 -22.82 24.37
C SER A 130 -20.67 -21.83 24.00
N ASP A 131 -19.43 -22.07 24.43
CA ASP A 131 -18.29 -21.23 24.07
C ASP A 131 -17.84 -21.49 22.61
N PHE A 132 -18.45 -22.45 21.90
CA PHE A 132 -18.12 -22.77 20.52
C PHE A 132 -19.22 -22.33 19.55
N TRP A 133 -18.83 -21.64 18.48
CA TRP A 133 -19.66 -21.44 17.30
C TRP A 133 -19.36 -22.52 16.26
N VAL A 134 -20.32 -23.42 16.05
CA VAL A 134 -20.20 -24.58 15.15
C VAL A 134 -21.18 -24.54 13.97
N GLN A 135 -22.00 -23.51 13.88
CA GLN A 135 -23.00 -23.37 12.83
C GLN A 135 -22.35 -22.93 11.51
N SER A 136 -22.88 -23.42 10.39
CA SER A 136 -22.42 -23.09 9.03
C SER A 136 -22.89 -21.72 8.52
N LEU A 137 -23.29 -20.82 9.42
CA LEU A 137 -23.70 -19.45 9.12
C LEU A 137 -22.59 -18.49 9.55
N ILE A 138 -22.39 -17.40 8.80
CA ILE A 138 -21.50 -16.31 9.20
C ILE A 138 -22.13 -15.50 10.33
N PRO A 139 -21.53 -15.51 11.53
CA PRO A 139 -22.05 -14.77 12.68
C PRO A 139 -21.69 -13.28 12.63
N THR A 140 -22.45 -12.48 13.37
CA THR A 140 -22.05 -11.11 13.74
C THR A 140 -21.06 -11.15 14.90
N MET A 141 -20.33 -10.06 15.14
CA MET A 141 -19.44 -9.95 16.29
C MET A 141 -20.18 -10.23 17.60
N GLY A 142 -21.38 -9.66 17.79
CA GLY A 142 -22.19 -9.86 18.99
C GLY A 142 -22.53 -11.34 19.26
N ASP A 143 -22.70 -12.15 18.21
CA ASP A 143 -22.96 -13.58 18.35
C ASP A 143 -21.77 -14.38 18.90
N VAL A 144 -20.54 -13.90 18.66
CA VAL A 144 -19.30 -14.68 18.88
C VAL A 144 -18.29 -14.08 19.85
N ARG A 145 -18.58 -12.93 20.45
CA ARG A 145 -17.74 -12.40 21.55
C ARG A 145 -17.60 -13.44 22.67
N GLY A 146 -16.37 -13.65 23.11
CA GLY A 146 -16.00 -14.65 24.11
C GLY A 146 -16.06 -16.10 23.61
N LYS A 147 -16.28 -16.34 22.32
CA LYS A 147 -16.40 -17.69 21.73
C LYS A 147 -15.26 -18.05 20.80
N ILE A 148 -15.08 -19.36 20.63
CA ILE A 148 -14.23 -19.98 19.62
C ILE A 148 -15.10 -20.28 18.40
N VAL A 149 -14.74 -19.74 17.26
CA VAL A 149 -15.45 -19.96 15.99
C VAL A 149 -14.69 -20.99 15.18
N PHE A 150 -15.27 -22.15 14.94
CA PHE A 150 -14.63 -23.11 14.05
C PHE A 150 -14.74 -22.66 12.59
N VAL A 151 -13.72 -23.00 11.80
CA VAL A 151 -13.65 -22.69 10.38
C VAL A 151 -13.63 -24.01 9.61
N GLN A 152 -14.67 -24.25 8.81
CA GLN A 152 -14.84 -25.49 8.07
C GLN A 152 -14.22 -25.43 6.67
N LYS A 153 -13.50 -26.49 6.32
CA LYS A 153 -12.97 -26.73 4.99
C LYS A 153 -12.71 -28.23 4.78
N ASP A 154 -12.95 -28.70 3.56
CA ASP A 154 -12.69 -30.07 3.13
C ASP A 154 -13.31 -31.14 4.04
N ARG A 155 -12.50 -31.81 4.88
CA ARG A 155 -12.91 -32.92 5.73
C ARG A 155 -13.45 -32.48 7.10
N PHE A 156 -13.25 -31.23 7.48
CA PHE A 156 -13.76 -30.68 8.73
C PHE A 156 -14.96 -29.78 8.43
N LYS A 157 -16.13 -30.11 8.98
CA LYS A 157 -17.45 -29.56 8.59
C LYS A 157 -18.17 -28.82 9.73
N MET A 158 -17.42 -28.18 10.64
CA MET A 158 -18.00 -27.41 11.74
C MET A 158 -17.63 -25.93 11.65
N GLY A 159 -18.61 -25.07 11.90
CA GLY A 159 -18.45 -23.62 11.95
C GLY A 159 -18.50 -22.95 10.58
N VAL A 160 -17.88 -21.78 10.46
CA VAL A 160 -18.06 -20.91 9.30
C VAL A 160 -17.35 -21.45 8.06
N PRO A 161 -18.00 -21.43 6.88
CA PRO A 161 -17.39 -21.88 5.64
C PRO A 161 -16.26 -20.94 5.19
N LEU A 162 -15.22 -21.56 4.64
CA LEU A 162 -13.98 -20.90 4.25
C LEU A 162 -13.77 -20.95 2.73
N LEU A 163 -13.55 -19.77 2.15
CA LEU A 163 -13.01 -19.61 0.81
C LEU A 163 -11.52 -19.26 0.90
N GLU A 164 -10.67 -20.02 0.20
CA GLU A 164 -9.25 -19.68 0.08
C GLU A 164 -8.98 -19.08 -1.28
N THR A 165 -8.19 -18.01 -1.30
CA THR A 165 -7.71 -17.40 -2.54
C THR A 165 -6.46 -18.08 -3.08
N ASP A 166 -5.69 -18.71 -2.19
CA ASP A 166 -4.49 -19.48 -2.56
C ASP A 166 -4.86 -20.79 -3.25
N THR A 167 -4.04 -21.17 -4.22
CA THR A 167 -4.13 -22.46 -4.90
C THR A 167 -3.05 -23.42 -4.43
N LYS A 168 -3.21 -24.71 -4.79
CA LYS A 168 -2.23 -25.73 -4.43
C LYS A 168 -0.91 -25.43 -5.15
N GLY A 169 0.11 -25.05 -4.38
CA GLY A 169 1.44 -24.73 -4.88
C GLY A 169 1.91 -23.32 -4.51
N ASP A 170 0.99 -22.40 -4.18
CA ASP A 170 1.29 -21.00 -3.83
C ASP A 170 2.17 -20.85 -2.57
N TYR A 171 2.39 -21.93 -1.83
CA TYR A 171 3.33 -21.96 -0.70
C TYR A 171 4.78 -22.23 -1.15
N GLU A 172 5.02 -22.70 -2.37
CA GLU A 172 6.35 -23.02 -2.90
C GLU A 172 7.00 -21.77 -3.48
N VAL A 173 8.09 -21.30 -2.84
CA VAL A 173 8.71 -20.01 -3.16
C VAL A 173 10.09 -20.20 -3.77
N THR A 174 10.24 -19.86 -5.05
CA THR A 174 11.55 -19.75 -5.70
C THR A 174 12.21 -18.40 -5.46
N HIS A 175 11.45 -17.31 -5.62
CA HIS A 175 11.88 -15.95 -5.33
C HIS A 175 10.81 -15.24 -4.50
N VAL A 176 11.24 -14.37 -3.58
CA VAL A 176 10.33 -13.63 -2.70
C VAL A 176 9.36 -12.75 -3.50
N GLU A 177 9.85 -12.14 -4.59
CA GLU A 177 9.04 -11.30 -5.49
C GLU A 177 7.86 -12.06 -6.12
N ASP A 178 8.05 -13.34 -6.45
CA ASP A 178 6.99 -14.21 -6.97
C ASP A 178 5.87 -14.33 -5.92
N LYS A 179 6.27 -14.58 -4.66
CA LYS A 179 5.31 -14.68 -3.55
C LYS A 179 4.59 -13.37 -3.27
N GLU A 180 5.26 -12.22 -3.39
CA GLU A 180 4.59 -10.92 -3.29
C GLU A 180 3.51 -10.76 -4.37
N ASN A 181 3.82 -11.13 -5.61
CA ASN A 181 2.86 -11.06 -6.73
C ASN A 181 1.64 -11.96 -6.47
N ASP A 182 1.87 -13.19 -6.00
CA ASP A 182 0.81 -14.14 -5.65
C ASP A 182 -0.07 -13.58 -4.53
N ILE A 183 0.53 -12.99 -3.49
CA ILE A 183 -0.22 -12.36 -2.39
C ILE A 183 -1.06 -11.20 -2.90
N ARG A 184 -0.53 -10.33 -3.78
CA ARG A 184 -1.31 -9.22 -4.36
C ARG A 184 -2.51 -9.73 -5.13
N GLU A 185 -2.32 -10.75 -5.96
CA GLU A 185 -3.41 -11.33 -6.75
C GLU A 185 -4.45 -12.03 -5.85
N ASN A 186 -3.99 -12.72 -4.81
CA ASN A 186 -4.87 -13.39 -3.86
C ASN A 186 -5.68 -12.39 -3.03
N LEU A 187 -5.08 -11.27 -2.59
CA LEU A 187 -5.80 -10.17 -1.94
C LEU A 187 -6.79 -9.48 -2.90
N ARG A 188 -6.42 -9.32 -4.18
CA ARG A 188 -7.33 -8.77 -5.20
C ARG A 188 -8.56 -9.66 -5.37
N LYS A 189 -8.38 -10.98 -5.46
CA LYS A 189 -9.48 -11.95 -5.47
C LYS A 189 -10.29 -11.88 -4.18
N ALA A 190 -9.63 -11.75 -3.02
CA ALA A 190 -10.32 -11.62 -1.74
C ALA A 190 -11.30 -10.44 -1.74
N ASN A 191 -10.88 -9.30 -2.27
CA ASN A 191 -11.69 -8.10 -2.37
C ASN A 191 -12.90 -8.25 -3.32
N GLU A 192 -12.82 -9.11 -4.35
CA GLU A 192 -13.98 -9.43 -5.21
C GLU A 192 -15.07 -10.16 -4.42
N TYR A 193 -14.72 -10.92 -3.39
CA TYR A 193 -15.69 -11.62 -2.54
C TYR A 193 -16.30 -10.74 -1.44
N CYS A 194 -15.75 -9.55 -1.18
CA CYS A 194 -16.22 -8.64 -0.13
C CYS A 194 -17.40 -7.73 -0.56
N GLY A 195 -17.87 -7.81 -1.81
CA GLY A 195 -18.80 -6.82 -2.41
C GLY A 195 -20.20 -7.29 -2.82
N ASP A 196 -20.48 -8.59 -2.82
CA ASP A 196 -21.78 -9.16 -3.25
C ASP A 196 -22.52 -9.83 -2.06
N ASP A 197 -23.74 -10.35 -2.28
CA ASP A 197 -24.56 -11.25 -1.40
C ASP A 197 -23.82 -12.53 -0.90
N LEU A 198 -22.48 -12.54 -0.99
CA LEU A 198 -21.51 -13.57 -0.67
C LEU A 198 -20.99 -13.50 0.77
N GLN A 199 -21.66 -12.79 1.70
CA GLN A 199 -21.50 -12.91 3.18
C GLN A 199 -21.75 -14.33 3.72
N SER A 200 -21.77 -15.33 2.85
CA SER A 200 -21.90 -16.74 3.15
C SER A 200 -20.58 -17.39 3.58
N SER A 201 -19.41 -16.75 3.45
CA SER A 201 -18.10 -17.35 3.76
C SER A 201 -17.07 -16.35 4.29
N VAL A 202 -16.13 -16.84 5.11
CA VAL A 202 -14.89 -16.10 5.41
C VAL A 202 -13.86 -16.35 4.31
N VAL A 203 -13.03 -15.35 4.02
CA VAL A 203 -12.00 -15.43 2.97
C VAL A 203 -10.62 -15.46 3.61
N LEU A 204 -9.73 -16.33 3.11
CA LEU A 204 -8.36 -16.47 3.62
C LEU A 204 -7.34 -16.36 2.49
N THR A 205 -6.31 -15.57 2.78
CA THR A 205 -5.09 -15.43 1.98
C THR A 205 -3.88 -15.73 2.85
N TYR A 206 -2.97 -16.56 2.34
CA TYR A 206 -1.73 -16.94 3.01
C TYR A 206 -0.54 -16.12 2.51
N SER A 207 0.09 -15.39 3.43
CA SER A 207 1.40 -14.77 3.18
C SER A 207 2.58 -15.73 3.39
N SER A 208 2.35 -16.85 4.07
CA SER A 208 3.37 -17.86 4.36
C SER A 208 3.84 -18.61 3.10
N GLY A 209 5.09 -19.07 3.12
CA GLY A 209 5.64 -19.94 2.08
C GLY A 209 6.95 -20.62 2.53
N THR A 210 7.47 -21.49 1.69
CA THR A 210 8.75 -22.19 1.83
C THR A 210 9.36 -22.43 0.46
N GLY A 211 10.65 -22.22 0.31
CA GLY A 211 11.37 -22.63 -0.90
C GLY A 211 12.00 -24.01 -0.80
N ILE A 212 11.87 -24.67 0.36
CA ILE A 212 12.39 -26.02 0.59
C ILE A 212 11.64 -27.00 -0.29
N GLY A 213 12.40 -27.77 -1.09
CA GLY A 213 11.85 -28.65 -2.12
C GLY A 213 11.87 -28.07 -3.54
N THR A 214 12.14 -26.78 -3.69
CA THR A 214 12.38 -26.14 -4.99
C THR A 214 13.90 -26.04 -5.27
N LEU A 215 14.32 -26.16 -6.53
CA LEU A 215 15.74 -26.07 -6.89
C LEU A 215 16.31 -24.67 -6.65
N GLY A 216 15.52 -23.63 -6.93
CA GLY A 216 15.94 -22.22 -6.80
C GLY A 216 15.77 -21.62 -5.40
N GLY A 217 14.78 -22.09 -4.64
CA GLY A 217 14.42 -21.56 -3.31
C GLY A 217 14.92 -22.40 -2.14
N MET A 218 15.79 -23.38 -2.33
CA MET A 218 16.18 -24.37 -1.31
C MET A 218 16.67 -23.76 0.03
N PHE A 219 17.17 -22.53 0.02
CA PHE A 219 17.64 -21.79 1.21
C PHE A 219 16.63 -20.77 1.77
N LEU A 220 15.42 -20.73 1.22
CA LEU A 220 14.30 -19.91 1.67
C LEU A 220 13.46 -20.71 2.67
N THR A 221 13.90 -20.71 3.93
CA THR A 221 13.12 -21.26 5.03
C THR A 221 11.85 -20.41 5.27
N PRO A 222 10.80 -20.97 5.91
CA PRO A 222 9.60 -20.20 6.25
C PRO A 222 9.90 -18.89 6.99
N ASN A 223 10.82 -18.93 7.97
CA ASN A 223 11.25 -17.75 8.71
C ASN A 223 11.92 -16.71 7.79
N ARG A 224 12.78 -17.14 6.86
CA ARG A 224 13.46 -16.23 5.94
C ARG A 224 12.46 -15.53 5.02
N ILE A 225 11.49 -16.26 4.48
CA ILE A 225 10.41 -15.68 3.66
C ILE A 225 9.59 -14.70 4.49
N ALA A 226 9.19 -15.08 5.72
CA ALA A 226 8.39 -14.22 6.59
C ALA A 226 9.11 -12.91 6.96
N LYS A 227 10.45 -12.91 7.08
CA LYS A 227 11.24 -11.69 7.34
C LYS A 227 11.18 -10.66 6.22
N ASP A 228 11.03 -11.12 4.98
CA ASP A 228 10.92 -10.23 3.82
C ASP A 228 9.45 -9.90 3.53
N ILE A 229 8.57 -10.91 3.53
CA ILE A 229 7.14 -10.78 3.20
C ILE A 229 6.35 -10.02 4.27
N ASN A 230 6.54 -10.25 5.57
CA ASN A 230 5.68 -9.63 6.59
C ASN A 230 5.82 -8.09 6.63
N PRO A 231 7.04 -7.50 6.62
CA PRO A 231 7.18 -6.05 6.54
C PRO A 231 6.64 -5.47 5.23
N TRP A 232 6.88 -6.16 4.10
CA TRP A 232 6.33 -5.76 2.81
C TRP A 232 4.79 -5.76 2.83
N LEU A 233 4.18 -6.84 3.30
CA LEU A 233 2.72 -6.99 3.38
C LEU A 233 2.11 -5.96 4.32
N TYR A 234 2.75 -5.69 5.45
CA TYR A 234 2.31 -4.62 6.36
C TYR A 234 2.30 -3.27 5.65
N GLY A 235 3.35 -2.94 4.89
CA GLY A 235 3.39 -1.74 4.06
C GLY A 235 2.29 -1.73 2.99
N TYR A 236 2.14 -2.84 2.28
CA TYR A 236 1.12 -3.00 1.23
C TYR A 236 -0.32 -2.82 1.76
N LEU A 237 -0.64 -3.39 2.92
CA LEU A 237 -1.95 -3.25 3.56
C LEU A 237 -2.16 -1.87 4.17
N ALA A 238 -1.11 -1.23 4.68
CA ALA A 238 -1.18 0.15 5.16
C ALA A 238 -1.37 1.16 4.03
N GLU A 239 -0.90 0.83 2.82
CA GLU A 239 -1.07 1.63 1.60
C GLU A 239 -2.35 1.29 0.80
N GLY A 240 -2.96 0.11 1.03
CA GLY A 240 -4.17 -0.35 0.38
C GLY A 240 -5.45 0.12 1.10
N ASP A 241 -6.46 0.56 0.35
CA ASP A 241 -7.74 1.04 0.86
C ASP A 241 -8.43 0.00 1.76
N GLY A 242 -8.49 0.30 3.07
CA GLY A 242 -9.33 -0.43 4.03
C GLY A 242 -8.94 -0.28 5.51
N VAL A 243 -7.66 -0.04 5.83
CA VAL A 243 -7.22 0.13 7.23
C VAL A 243 -6.38 1.39 7.38
N THR A 244 -7.06 2.52 7.56
CA THR A 244 -6.44 3.76 7.99
C THR A 244 -6.18 3.70 9.50
N VAL A 245 -5.06 3.12 9.93
CA VAL A 245 -4.51 3.38 11.27
C VAL A 245 -3.61 4.60 11.16
N ILE A 246 -4.19 5.79 11.36
CA ILE A 246 -3.39 7.00 11.58
C ILE A 246 -3.11 7.09 13.08
N THR A 247 -1.97 6.57 13.51
CA THR A 247 -1.42 6.88 14.84
C THR A 247 -0.57 8.14 14.73
N PHE A 248 -1.07 9.26 15.26
CA PHE A 248 -0.27 10.46 15.46
C PHE A 248 0.44 10.37 16.82
N THR A 249 1.75 10.19 16.81
CA THR A 249 2.61 10.50 17.96
C THR A 249 3.33 11.82 17.69
N PRO A 250 2.95 12.93 18.35
CA PRO A 250 3.70 14.18 18.26
C PRO A 250 5.10 13.95 18.83
N ASN A 251 6.14 14.42 18.14
CA ASN A 251 7.48 14.41 18.71
C ASN A 251 7.55 15.50 19.82
N PRO A 252 7.69 15.12 21.10
CA PRO A 252 7.64 16.07 22.21
C PRO A 252 8.83 17.04 22.25
N GLU A 253 9.88 16.82 21.43
CA GLU A 253 11.06 17.68 21.37
C GLU A 253 11.06 18.67 20.18
N SER A 254 10.06 18.64 19.31
CA SER A 254 10.02 19.50 18.12
C SER A 254 9.48 20.91 18.42
N LYS A 255 10.23 21.95 18.03
CA LYS A 255 9.86 23.37 18.21
C LYS A 255 8.95 23.94 17.12
N TRP A 256 8.53 23.14 16.13
CA TRP A 256 7.77 23.62 14.96
C TRP A 256 6.24 23.47 15.15
N PRO A 257 5.42 24.40 14.60
CA PRO A 257 3.97 24.27 14.60
C PRO A 257 3.48 22.99 13.91
N LEU A 258 2.34 22.45 14.36
CA LEU A 258 1.78 21.17 13.89
C LEU A 258 1.66 21.09 12.35
N MET A 259 1.30 22.20 11.70
CA MET A 259 1.17 22.28 10.23
C MET A 259 2.50 22.09 9.48
N CYS A 260 3.63 22.50 10.06
CA CYS A 260 4.95 22.28 9.46
C CYS A 260 5.45 20.83 9.64
N GLN A 261 5.04 20.17 10.73
CA GLN A 261 5.33 18.74 10.95
C GLN A 261 4.49 17.86 10.00
N ILE A 262 3.24 18.26 9.73
CA ILE A 262 2.36 17.62 8.75
C ILE A 262 2.94 17.73 7.33
N LEU A 263 3.39 18.92 6.91
CA LEU A 263 4.00 19.12 5.60
C LEU A 263 5.36 18.38 5.45
N GLY A 264 6.15 18.29 6.53
CA GLY A 264 7.40 17.52 6.54
C GLY A 264 7.20 16.02 6.30
N ASN A 265 6.16 15.42 6.89
CA ASN A 265 5.84 14.00 6.70
C ASN A 265 5.14 13.71 5.36
N LEU A 266 4.41 14.67 4.78
CA LEU A 266 3.83 14.53 3.44
C LEU A 266 4.87 14.57 2.31
N CYS A 267 5.99 15.28 2.52
CA CYS A 267 7.11 15.28 1.58
C CYS A 267 8.05 14.07 1.71
N TYR A 268 7.93 13.27 2.79
CA TYR A 268 8.79 12.13 3.09
C TYR A 268 8.06 10.79 3.29
N SER A 269 6.75 10.71 3.01
CA SER A 269 5.98 9.46 3.03
C SER A 269 5.54 9.04 1.61
N PRO A 270 5.66 7.75 1.22
CA PRO A 270 5.46 7.27 -0.15
C PRO A 270 3.97 7.09 -0.53
N VAL A 271 3.06 7.96 -0.07
CA VAL A 271 1.63 7.82 -0.34
C VAL A 271 1.22 8.70 -1.53
N CYS A 272 1.24 8.12 -2.74
CA CYS A 272 0.24 8.30 -3.80
C CYS A 272 0.39 7.13 -4.79
N SER A 273 -0.30 6.03 -4.50
CA SER A 273 -0.58 4.95 -5.44
C SER A 273 -1.64 5.43 -6.44
N VAL A 274 -1.21 6.20 -7.43
CA VAL A 274 -1.98 6.42 -8.66
C VAL A 274 -2.29 5.05 -9.28
N ALA A 275 -3.58 4.69 -9.41
CA ALA A 275 -4.05 3.42 -9.97
C ALA A 275 -3.21 2.99 -11.17
N GLN A 276 -2.79 1.72 -11.28
CA GLN A 276 -1.77 1.26 -12.24
C GLN A 276 -2.08 1.60 -13.72
N LYS A 277 -3.38 1.69 -14.08
CA LYS A 277 -3.88 2.18 -15.38
C LYS A 277 -3.70 3.69 -15.57
N LEU A 278 -3.90 4.46 -14.49
CA LEU A 278 -3.62 5.88 -14.42
C LEU A 278 -2.10 6.14 -14.36
N LYS A 279 -1.30 5.26 -13.74
CA LYS A 279 0.17 5.32 -13.70
C LYS A 279 0.78 5.21 -15.10
N GLY A 280 0.34 4.23 -15.90
CA GLY A 280 0.78 4.10 -17.31
C GLY A 280 0.45 5.35 -18.13
N LYS A 281 -0.79 5.85 -18.02
CA LYS A 281 -1.25 7.05 -18.73
C LYS A 281 -0.56 8.34 -18.24
N LEU A 282 -0.24 8.42 -16.94
CA LEU A 282 0.45 9.57 -16.34
C LEU A 282 1.94 9.57 -16.71
N THR A 283 2.59 8.40 -16.75
CA THR A 283 3.98 8.27 -17.21
C THR A 283 4.13 8.66 -18.69
N GLU A 284 3.20 8.24 -19.55
CA GLU A 284 3.20 8.59 -20.97
C GLU A 284 3.01 10.10 -21.18
N THR A 285 2.05 10.71 -20.48
CA THR A 285 1.78 12.15 -20.55
C THR A 285 2.92 13.01 -20.00
N GLN A 286 3.53 12.63 -18.88
CA GLN A 286 4.68 13.34 -18.31
C GLN A 286 5.94 13.23 -19.18
N THR A 287 6.16 12.07 -19.82
CA THR A 287 7.27 11.89 -20.76
C THR A 287 7.09 12.79 -21.99
N ALA A 288 5.90 12.80 -22.59
CA ALA A 288 5.59 13.67 -23.72
C ALA A 288 5.74 15.15 -23.36
N LEU A 289 5.23 15.56 -22.19
CA LEU A 289 5.33 16.93 -21.70
C LEU A 289 6.78 17.36 -21.48
N GLY A 290 7.61 16.50 -20.87
CA GLY A 290 9.04 16.78 -20.66
C GLY A 290 9.81 16.96 -21.96
N ILE A 291 9.54 16.14 -22.98
CA ILE A 291 10.15 16.28 -24.32
C ILE A 291 9.75 17.61 -24.97
N VAL A 292 8.47 17.96 -24.93
CA VAL A 292 7.98 19.23 -25.50
C VAL A 292 8.65 20.42 -24.83
N GLN A 293 8.78 20.39 -23.49
CA GLN A 293 9.43 21.47 -22.75
C GLN A 293 10.91 21.61 -23.06
N MET A 294 11.62 20.49 -23.24
CA MET A 294 13.02 20.55 -23.68
C MET A 294 13.14 21.20 -25.05
N ILE A 295 12.28 20.82 -26.00
CA ILE A 295 12.26 21.41 -27.36
C ILE A 295 11.99 22.92 -27.29
N VAL A 296 10.95 23.34 -26.54
CA VAL A 296 10.62 24.76 -26.36
C VAL A 296 11.76 25.52 -25.71
N GLY A 297 12.39 24.96 -24.67
CA GLY A 297 13.54 25.56 -23.99
C GLY A 297 14.73 25.80 -24.92
N PHE A 298 15.08 24.81 -25.74
CA PHE A 298 16.13 24.96 -26.76
C PHE A 298 15.79 26.03 -27.80
N ILE A 299 14.54 26.06 -28.29
CA ILE A 299 14.10 27.06 -29.26
C ILE A 299 14.19 28.47 -28.65
N CYS A 300 13.76 28.68 -27.41
CA CYS A 300 13.83 29.97 -26.73
C CYS A 300 15.28 30.48 -26.62
N ILE A 301 16.22 29.62 -26.24
CA ILE A 301 17.64 29.98 -26.15
C ILE A 301 18.23 30.29 -27.53
N MET A 302 17.92 29.48 -28.54
CA MET A 302 18.39 29.67 -29.91
C MET A 302 17.88 30.99 -30.51
N VAL A 303 16.59 31.29 -30.34
CA VAL A 303 16.00 32.57 -30.79
C VAL A 303 16.63 33.74 -30.02
N GLY A 304 16.83 33.60 -28.71
CA GLY A 304 17.55 34.60 -27.90
C GLY A 304 18.95 34.91 -28.44
N ALA A 305 19.73 33.88 -28.75
CA ALA A 305 21.08 34.02 -29.29
C ALA A 305 21.11 34.67 -30.69
N ILE A 306 20.17 34.33 -31.56
CA ILE A 306 20.04 34.94 -32.90
C ILE A 306 19.70 36.42 -32.77
N LEU A 307 18.74 36.77 -31.92
CA LEU A 307 18.32 38.15 -31.73
C LEU A 307 19.44 39.00 -31.09
N GLU A 308 20.21 38.44 -30.15
CA GLU A 308 21.37 39.12 -29.54
C GLU A 308 22.49 39.31 -30.56
N GLY A 309 22.80 38.29 -31.36
CA GLY A 309 23.84 38.36 -32.40
C GLY A 309 23.54 39.34 -33.53
N ASN A 310 22.26 39.68 -33.76
CA ASN A 310 21.84 40.65 -34.77
C ASN A 310 21.62 42.08 -34.20
N ASN A 311 21.97 42.34 -32.93
CA ASN A 311 21.76 43.63 -32.25
C ASN A 311 20.29 44.13 -32.26
N ILE A 312 19.32 43.23 -32.41
CA ILE A 312 17.88 43.57 -32.38
C ILE A 312 17.43 43.88 -30.94
N PHE A 313 18.21 43.46 -29.94
CA PHE A 313 17.90 43.56 -28.51
C PHE A 313 18.12 44.95 -27.87
N ASN A 314 18.64 45.94 -28.60
CA ASN A 314 19.16 47.16 -27.98
C ASN A 314 18.14 47.97 -27.16
N ASP A 315 16.84 47.87 -27.47
CA ASP A 315 15.77 48.45 -26.65
C ASP A 315 14.83 47.41 -26.03
N LEU A 316 14.92 46.13 -26.43
CA LEU A 316 13.81 45.21 -26.22
C LEU A 316 13.78 44.55 -24.84
N MET A 317 14.87 44.30 -24.12
CA MET A 317 14.79 43.53 -22.85
C MET A 317 16.11 43.55 -22.05
N GLU A 318 16.25 44.46 -21.09
CA GLU A 318 17.35 44.46 -20.11
C GLU A 318 17.39 43.16 -19.28
N THR A 319 16.25 42.45 -19.21
CA THR A 319 16.04 41.22 -18.42
C THR A 319 16.29 39.92 -19.18
N LYS A 320 16.64 39.97 -20.48
CA LYS A 320 16.93 38.80 -21.34
C LYS A 320 15.96 37.59 -21.19
N PRO A 321 14.62 37.77 -21.29
CA PRO A 321 13.65 36.71 -21.04
C PRO A 321 13.83 35.42 -21.84
N PRO A 322 14.19 35.42 -23.14
CA PRO A 322 14.34 34.18 -23.90
C PRO A 322 15.37 33.21 -23.31
N PHE A 323 16.43 33.74 -22.68
CA PHE A 323 17.48 32.93 -22.05
C PHE A 323 17.04 32.36 -20.71
N TRP A 324 16.48 33.19 -19.83
CA TRP A 324 16.03 32.73 -18.50
C TRP A 324 14.81 31.81 -18.61
N LEU A 325 13.84 32.15 -19.47
CA LEU A 325 12.67 31.32 -19.74
C LEU A 325 13.06 30.00 -20.41
N GLY A 326 14.02 30.02 -21.34
CA GLY A 326 14.57 28.82 -21.96
C GLY A 326 15.25 27.88 -20.96
N GLY A 327 16.04 28.43 -20.03
CA GLY A 327 16.65 27.67 -18.93
C GLY A 327 15.61 27.05 -17.98
N VAL A 328 14.55 27.79 -17.65
CA VAL A 328 13.43 27.30 -16.83
C VAL A 328 12.71 26.13 -17.52
N PHE A 329 12.41 26.23 -18.82
CA PHE A 329 11.77 25.13 -19.56
C PHE A 329 12.64 23.88 -19.66
N LEU A 330 13.97 24.02 -19.81
CA LEU A 330 14.89 22.87 -19.79
C LEU A 330 14.92 22.18 -18.42
N ALA A 331 15.01 22.95 -17.33
CA ALA A 331 15.04 22.40 -15.97
C ALA A 331 13.75 21.66 -15.63
N ILE A 332 12.60 22.22 -15.99
CA ILE A 332 11.29 21.61 -15.76
C ILE A 332 11.10 20.37 -16.63
N GLY A 333 11.55 20.41 -17.90
CA GLY A 333 11.54 19.24 -18.77
C GLY A 333 12.33 18.05 -18.21
N ILE A 334 13.48 18.31 -17.59
CA ILE A 334 14.27 17.27 -16.88
C ILE A 334 13.47 16.71 -15.69
N VAL A 335 12.83 17.56 -14.88
CA VAL A 335 12.02 17.13 -13.75
C VAL A 335 10.82 16.29 -14.20
N CYS A 336 10.16 16.63 -15.32
CA CYS A 336 9.08 15.84 -15.92
C CYS A 336 9.56 14.45 -16.38
N ILE A 337 10.75 14.35 -16.98
CA ILE A 337 11.35 13.06 -17.38
C ILE A 337 11.74 12.23 -16.15
N LEU A 338 12.28 12.86 -15.12
CA LEU A 338 12.58 12.19 -13.84
C LEU A 338 11.29 11.72 -13.16
N ALA A 339 10.22 12.51 -13.19
CA ALA A 339 8.89 12.15 -12.69
C ALA A 339 8.28 10.96 -13.44
N ALA A 340 8.54 10.87 -14.75
CA ALA A 340 8.11 9.73 -15.56
C ALA A 340 8.93 8.46 -15.29
N LYS A 341 10.25 8.57 -15.13
CA LYS A 341 11.17 7.44 -14.93
C LYS A 341 11.18 6.91 -13.50
N PHE A 342 10.98 7.80 -12.52
CA PHE A 342 10.95 7.51 -11.09
C PHE A 342 9.68 8.11 -10.48
N PRO A 343 8.48 7.56 -10.80
CA PRO A 343 7.22 8.12 -10.38
C PRO A 343 7.08 8.07 -8.86
N SER A 344 7.21 9.25 -8.22
CA SER A 344 6.91 9.47 -6.81
C SER A 344 5.87 10.59 -6.66
N PRO A 345 5.03 10.56 -5.61
CA PRO A 345 3.98 11.56 -5.38
C PRO A 345 4.54 12.99 -5.33
N CYS A 346 5.64 13.14 -4.59
CA CYS A 346 6.35 14.41 -4.43
C CYS A 346 6.88 14.91 -5.77
N LEU A 347 7.48 14.04 -6.58
CA LEU A 347 8.06 14.42 -7.87
C LEU A 347 6.99 14.75 -8.91
N LEU A 348 5.83 14.07 -8.86
CA LEU A 348 4.66 14.38 -9.70
C LEU A 348 4.01 15.71 -9.31
N VAL A 349 3.78 15.95 -8.03
CA VAL A 349 3.24 17.23 -7.53
C VAL A 349 4.21 18.38 -7.83
N LEU A 350 5.51 18.15 -7.65
CA LEU A 350 6.55 19.11 -8.01
C LEU A 350 6.53 19.41 -9.51
N ALA A 351 6.49 18.38 -10.36
CA ALA A 351 6.43 18.54 -11.80
C ALA A 351 5.18 19.36 -12.21
N VAL A 352 3.99 19.00 -11.70
CA VAL A 352 2.74 19.74 -11.97
C VAL A 352 2.83 21.20 -11.50
N SER A 353 3.36 21.44 -10.30
CA SER A 353 3.48 22.80 -9.74
C SER A 353 4.45 23.66 -10.55
N LEU A 354 5.59 23.09 -10.95
CA LEU A 354 6.56 23.77 -11.81
C LEU A 354 5.99 24.06 -13.20
N ASN A 355 5.17 23.17 -13.74
CA ASN A 355 4.46 23.37 -15.01
C ASN A 355 3.44 24.51 -14.96
N MET A 356 2.73 24.66 -13.84
CA MET A 356 1.82 25.80 -13.64
C MET A 356 2.60 27.11 -13.49
N ALA A 357 3.72 27.09 -12.77
CA ALA A 357 4.58 28.25 -12.60
C ALA A 357 5.20 28.71 -13.93
N SER A 358 5.66 27.77 -14.78
CA SER A 358 6.24 28.11 -16.08
C SER A 358 5.22 28.68 -17.07
N ALA A 359 3.97 28.22 -17.03
CA ALA A 359 2.89 28.84 -17.79
C ALA A 359 2.68 30.31 -17.37
N GLY A 360 2.69 30.60 -16.06
CA GLY A 360 2.61 31.97 -15.55
C GLY A 360 3.79 32.86 -15.97
N LEU A 361 5.01 32.31 -15.93
CA LEU A 361 6.21 33.00 -16.40
C LEU A 361 6.16 33.25 -17.91
N ALA A 362 5.66 32.30 -18.71
CA ALA A 362 5.49 32.48 -20.15
C ALA A 362 4.49 33.59 -20.48
N ILE A 363 3.35 33.65 -19.79
CA ILE A 363 2.37 34.74 -19.94
C ILE A 363 3.00 36.09 -19.59
N THR A 364 3.76 36.14 -18.49
CA THR A 364 4.45 37.35 -18.06
C THR A 364 5.49 37.79 -19.10
N ALA A 365 6.27 36.85 -19.64
CA ALA A 365 7.25 37.13 -20.69
C ALA A 365 6.58 37.65 -21.97
N VAL A 366 5.45 37.08 -22.38
CA VAL A 366 4.67 37.59 -23.52
C VAL A 366 4.16 39.00 -23.25
N ALA A 367 3.60 39.27 -22.07
CA ALA A 367 3.11 40.60 -21.71
C ALA A 367 4.22 41.64 -21.70
N LEU A 368 5.41 41.31 -21.16
CA LEU A 368 6.58 42.18 -21.19
C LEU A 368 7.03 42.43 -22.64
N CYS A 369 7.15 41.37 -23.45
CA CYS A 369 7.46 41.51 -24.88
C CYS A 369 6.47 42.43 -25.60
N SER A 370 5.16 42.31 -25.32
CA SER A 370 4.13 43.16 -25.93
C SER A 370 4.24 44.63 -25.50
N VAL A 371 4.53 44.91 -24.22
CA VAL A 371 4.75 46.27 -23.73
C VAL A 371 6.00 46.88 -24.36
N ASP A 372 7.07 46.11 -24.49
CA ASP A 372 8.32 46.59 -25.08
C ASP A 372 8.21 46.77 -26.60
N LEU A 373 7.47 45.91 -27.30
CA LEU A 373 7.09 46.13 -28.71
C LEU A 373 6.30 47.44 -28.88
N ALA A 374 5.37 47.74 -27.96
CA ALA A 374 4.60 48.99 -27.98
C ALA A 374 5.47 50.22 -27.65
N ARG A 375 6.44 50.10 -26.72
CA ARG A 375 7.37 51.18 -26.36
C ARG A 375 8.42 51.43 -27.43
N GLY A 376 8.98 50.38 -28.03
CA GLY A 376 9.92 50.47 -29.16
C GLY A 376 9.25 51.04 -30.41
N SER A 377 7.96 50.76 -30.62
CA SER A 377 7.14 51.47 -31.63
C SER A 377 7.05 52.97 -31.32
N ASN A 378 6.81 53.37 -30.07
CA ASN A 378 6.74 54.78 -29.68
C ASN A 378 8.10 55.51 -29.76
N GLN A 379 9.22 54.87 -29.41
CA GLN A 379 10.55 55.49 -29.54
C GLN A 379 10.95 55.69 -31.01
N ASN A 380 10.57 54.77 -31.90
CA ASN A 380 10.73 55.00 -33.34
C ASN A 380 9.81 56.13 -33.84
N CYS A 381 8.60 56.29 -33.30
CA CYS A 381 7.75 57.44 -33.64
C CYS A 381 8.30 58.77 -33.09
N ASP A 382 8.85 58.81 -31.88
CA ASP A 382 9.43 60.02 -31.28
C ASP A 382 10.76 60.43 -31.94
N TYR A 383 11.53 59.48 -32.49
CA TYR A 383 12.73 59.79 -33.27
C TYR A 383 12.40 60.39 -34.65
N TYR A 384 11.23 60.08 -35.21
CA TYR A 384 10.75 60.69 -36.45
C TYR A 384 10.05 62.04 -36.26
N ASP A 385 9.64 62.42 -35.03
CA ASP A 385 8.97 63.71 -34.79
C ASP A 385 9.93 64.87 -34.44
N LEU A 386 11.23 64.58 -34.20
CA LEU A 386 12.26 65.62 -33.99
C LEU A 386 13.22 65.82 -35.16
N SER A 387 13.07 65.08 -36.26
CA SER A 387 13.95 65.19 -37.44
C SER A 387 13.29 65.78 -38.69
N ARG A 388 12.05 66.29 -38.61
CA ARG A 388 11.39 66.91 -39.77
C ARG A 388 10.60 68.18 -39.45
N TYR A 389 11.31 69.17 -38.92
CA TYR A 389 10.99 70.57 -39.23
C TYR A 389 11.65 70.93 -40.56
N GLU A 390 11.12 70.39 -41.66
CA GLU A 390 11.05 71.05 -42.98
C GLU A 390 10.50 70.09 -44.04
N ASP A 391 9.41 70.57 -44.63
CA ASP A 391 8.93 70.34 -45.98
C ASP A 391 8.01 69.13 -46.29
N ASN A 392 6.76 69.54 -46.54
CA ASN A 392 5.71 69.00 -47.41
C ASN A 392 4.93 67.73 -47.04
N GLN A 393 3.67 68.01 -46.66
CA GLN A 393 2.47 67.18 -46.76
C GLN A 393 2.41 66.35 -48.05
N LYS A 394 2.31 65.02 -47.88
CA LYS A 394 1.33 64.09 -48.48
C LYS A 394 1.96 62.71 -48.68
N GLN A 395 1.83 61.85 -47.68
CA GLN A 395 1.21 60.53 -47.89
C GLN A 395 0.88 59.93 -46.53
N LEU A 396 -0.43 59.87 -46.30
CA LEU A 396 -1.06 59.32 -45.12
C LEU A 396 -0.92 57.80 -45.11
N THR A 397 -0.65 57.28 -43.91
CA THR A 397 -1.13 56.02 -43.33
C THR A 397 -0.78 54.72 -44.06
N GLU A 398 0.20 54.02 -43.51
CA GLU A 398 0.02 52.66 -43.02
C GLU A 398 1.21 52.33 -42.09
N ILE A 399 1.01 51.41 -41.16
CA ILE A 399 1.99 50.95 -40.14
C ILE A 399 1.99 51.78 -38.85
N CYS A 400 0.80 52.06 -38.32
CA CYS A 400 0.53 52.07 -36.88
C CYS A 400 -0.94 51.67 -36.70
N LEU A 401 -1.19 50.36 -36.76
CA LEU A 401 -2.42 49.73 -36.27
C LEU A 401 -2.03 48.61 -35.33
#